data_AF-A0A7Y2P469-F1
#
_entry.id   AF-A0A7Y2P469-F1
#
_cell.length_a   1.000
_cell.length_b   1.000
_cell.length_c   1.000
_cell.angle_alpha   90.00
_cell.angle_beta   90.00
_cell.angle_gamma   90.00
#
_symmetry.space_group_name_H-M   'P 1'
#
loop_
_entity.id
_entity.type
_entity.pdbx_description
1 polymer ?
#
loop_
_entity_poly.entity_id
_entity_poly.type
_entity_poly.pdbx_seq_one_letter_code
_entity_poly.pdbx_strand_id
1 'polypeptide(L)'
;MKYKYIITLLIILSVLPAYNIIQAQEEEEPIVYFQMEPLDDSLFIKIQQALFIDPPDPKAEIIADVRDPNNQTISIKGALYPFLALDPELRAKVITYPFKINLEEDVHYGSVFSRVIEKIRISKVLDPPTKQQISSSRWYINPFFQLLGGERFGIPIKKDIGLSFGLG
;
A
#
# COMPACT_ATOMS: atom_id res chain seq x y z
N MET A 1 38.99 39.03 7.40
CA MET A 1 37.90 38.81 8.40
C MET A 1 36.51 38.75 7.76
N LYS A 2 36.13 39.64 6.83
CA LYS A 2 34.79 39.66 6.20
C LYS A 2 34.32 38.35 5.54
N TYR A 3 35.22 37.64 4.84
CA TYR A 3 34.88 36.36 4.17
C TYR A 3 34.50 35.23 5.14
N LYS A 4 35.03 35.23 6.37
CA LYS A 4 34.67 34.21 7.36
C LYS A 4 33.19 34.31 7.73
N TYR A 5 32.69 35.53 7.96
CA TYR A 5 31.28 35.78 8.28
C TYR A 5 30.33 35.45 7.11
N ILE A 6 30.76 35.70 5.87
CA ILE A 6 29.98 35.35 4.67
C ILE A 6 29.84 33.83 4.55
N ILE A 7 30.91 33.08 4.79
CA ILE A 7 30.88 31.61 4.78
C ILE A 7 30.00 31.08 5.92
N THR A 8 30.07 31.67 7.11
CA THR A 8 29.20 31.26 8.23
C THR A 8 27.72 31.51 7.91
N LEU A 9 27.40 32.64 7.28
CA LEU A 9 26.03 32.96 6.86
C LEU A 9 25.50 31.97 5.82
N LEU A 10 26.33 31.57 4.85
CA LEU A 10 25.98 30.61 3.80
C LEU A 10 25.70 29.21 4.36
N ILE A 11 26.45 28.79 5.39
CA ILE A 11 26.22 27.53 6.10
C ILE A 11 24.91 27.57 6.90
N ILE A 12 24.61 28.68 7.57
CA ILE A 12 23.35 28.83 8.31
C ILE A 12 22.15 28.78 7.35
N LEU A 13 22.26 29.46 6.20
CA LEU A 13 21.18 29.53 5.21
C LEU A 13 20.90 28.16 4.54
N SER A 14 21.89 27.28 4.44
CA SER A 14 21.71 25.93 3.87
C SER A 14 21.17 24.90 4.87
N VAL A 15 21.37 25.10 6.18
CA VAL A 15 20.92 24.15 7.23
C VAL A 15 19.47 24.40 7.65
N LEU A 16 18.99 25.64 7.58
CA LEU A 16 17.60 26.01 7.93
C LEU A 16 16.51 25.24 7.15
N PRO A 17 16.59 25.04 5.82
CA PRO A 17 15.55 24.29 5.11
C PRO A 17 15.55 22.79 5.42
N ALA A 18 16.69 22.23 5.87
CA ALA A 18 16.76 20.82 6.28
C ALA A 18 15.95 20.52 7.55
N TYR A 19 15.78 21.50 8.44
CA TYR A 19 14.95 21.35 9.64
C TYR A 19 13.45 21.21 9.32
N ASN A 20 12.96 21.90 8.29
CA ASN A 20 11.55 21.83 7.91
C ASN A 20 11.16 20.49 7.28
N ILE A 21 12.11 19.82 6.61
CA ILE A 21 11.85 18.50 5.99
C ILE A 21 11.69 17.41 7.05
N ILE A 22 12.41 17.50 8.17
CA ILE A 22 12.34 16.52 9.26
C ILE A 22 10.99 16.63 10.00
N GLN A 23 10.45 17.83 10.19
CA GLN A 23 9.14 18.02 10.84
C GLN A 23 7.95 17.65 9.96
N ALA A 24 8.10 17.62 8.63
CA ALA A 24 7.02 17.28 7.70
C ALA A 24 6.74 15.76 7.60
N GLN A 25 7.51 14.91 8.28
CA GLN A 25 7.43 13.45 8.15
C GLN A 25 6.67 12.73 9.28
N GLU A 26 6.11 13.44 10.28
CA GLU A 26 5.60 12.78 11.51
C GLU A 26 4.11 12.94 11.82
N GLU A 27 3.32 13.66 11.02
CA GLU A 27 1.85 13.68 11.19
C GLU A 27 1.18 12.96 10.02
N GLU A 28 1.17 11.62 10.06
CA GLU A 28 0.15 10.87 9.32
C GLU A 28 -1.22 11.36 9.80
N GLU A 29 -2.03 11.89 8.89
CA GLU A 29 -3.36 12.37 9.23
C GLU A 29 -4.17 11.24 9.87
N PRO A 30 -4.85 11.49 11.02
CA PRO A 30 -5.59 10.45 11.70
C PRO A 30 -6.73 9.96 10.81
N ILE A 31 -6.76 8.66 10.53
CA ILE A 31 -7.81 8.06 9.70
C ILE A 31 -9.13 8.08 10.49
N VAL A 32 -10.07 8.94 10.07
CA VAL A 32 -11.35 9.17 10.76
C VAL A 32 -12.52 8.39 10.16
N TYR A 33 -12.38 7.84 8.96
CA TYR A 33 -13.36 6.94 8.35
C TYR A 33 -12.67 5.70 7.81
N PHE A 34 -12.88 4.56 8.45
CA PHE A 34 -12.10 3.36 8.18
C PHE A 34 -12.86 2.06 8.37
N GLN A 35 -12.44 1.06 7.60
CA GLN A 35 -12.77 -0.34 7.82
C GLN A 35 -11.65 -1.01 8.61
N MET A 36 -11.99 -1.75 9.66
CA MET A 36 -11.03 -2.55 10.42
C MET A 36 -10.77 -3.88 9.72
N GLU A 37 -9.51 -4.26 9.61
CA GLU A 37 -9.16 -5.60 9.11
C GLU A 37 -9.32 -6.66 10.21
N PRO A 38 -9.89 -7.85 9.92
CA PRO A 38 -10.15 -8.90 10.90
C PRO A 38 -8.87 -9.69 11.22
N LEU A 39 -7.89 -9.03 11.88
CA LEU A 39 -6.65 -9.66 12.33
C LEU A 39 -6.69 -10.07 13.81
N ASP A 40 -7.49 -9.38 14.62
CA ASP A 40 -7.71 -9.70 16.03
C ASP A 40 -9.17 -10.10 16.26
N ASP A 41 -9.42 -11.41 16.18
CA ASP A 41 -10.73 -12.03 16.44
C ASP A 41 -11.30 -11.61 17.81
N SER A 42 -10.44 -11.38 18.81
CA SER A 42 -10.89 -11.07 20.18
C SER A 42 -11.47 -9.67 20.28
N LEU A 43 -10.88 -8.69 19.61
CA LEU A 43 -11.40 -7.32 19.57
C LEU A 43 -12.75 -7.28 18.86
N PHE A 44 -12.86 -7.98 17.72
CA PHE A 44 -14.09 -8.03 16.93
C PHE A 44 -15.25 -8.67 17.70
N ILE A 45 -14.97 -9.74 18.43
CA ILE A 45 -15.96 -10.37 19.32
C ILE A 45 -16.39 -9.42 20.44
N LYS A 46 -15.44 -8.74 21.10
CA LYS A 46 -15.75 -7.81 22.20
C LYS A 46 -16.60 -6.62 21.75
N ILE A 47 -16.32 -6.07 20.57
CA ILE A 47 -17.12 -4.99 19.98
C ILE A 47 -18.57 -5.46 19.77
N GLN A 48 -18.75 -6.65 19.19
CA GLN A 48 -20.08 -7.22 18.93
C GLN A 48 -20.83 -7.55 20.23
N GLN A 49 -20.14 -8.10 21.23
CA GLN A 49 -20.70 -8.36 22.56
C GLN A 49 -21.14 -7.07 23.25
N ALA A 50 -20.35 -5.99 23.17
CA ALA A 50 -20.70 -4.68 23.71
C ALA A 50 -21.94 -4.08 23.04
N LEU A 51 -22.20 -4.45 21.77
CA LEU A 51 -23.38 -4.05 21.01
C LEU A 51 -24.52 -5.08 21.09
N PHE A 52 -24.42 -6.06 22.00
CA PHE A 52 -25.42 -7.10 22.21
C PHE A 52 -25.75 -7.94 20.96
N ILE A 53 -24.75 -8.16 20.09
CA ILE A 53 -24.87 -9.01 18.90
C ILE A 53 -24.51 -10.46 19.28
N ASP A 54 -25.45 -11.38 19.07
CA ASP A 54 -25.31 -12.82 19.36
C ASP A 54 -25.88 -13.66 18.18
N PRO A 55 -25.11 -14.57 17.56
CA PRO A 55 -23.71 -14.91 17.84
C PRO A 55 -22.72 -13.87 17.30
N PRO A 56 -21.61 -13.59 18.01
CA PRO A 56 -20.56 -12.73 17.51
C PRO A 56 -19.81 -13.42 16.37
N ASP A 57 -19.47 -12.66 15.32
CA ASP A 57 -18.74 -13.15 14.16
C ASP A 57 -17.36 -12.45 14.06
N PRO A 58 -16.25 -13.16 14.31
CA PRO A 58 -14.91 -12.56 14.26
C PRO A 58 -14.52 -12.05 12.87
N LYS A 59 -15.20 -12.51 11.81
CA LYS A 59 -14.93 -12.10 10.41
C LYS A 59 -15.91 -11.04 9.91
N ALA A 60 -16.73 -10.47 10.81
CA ALA A 60 -17.63 -9.40 10.46
C ALA A 60 -16.86 -8.19 9.92
N GLU A 61 -17.39 -7.56 8.88
CA GLU A 61 -16.92 -6.25 8.46
C GLU A 61 -17.34 -5.20 9.49
N ILE A 62 -16.36 -4.50 10.05
CA ILE A 62 -16.55 -3.41 11.02
C ILE A 62 -16.02 -2.12 10.40
N ILE A 63 -16.90 -1.17 10.19
CA ILE A 63 -16.57 0.17 9.69
C ILE A 63 -16.85 1.17 10.80
N ALA A 64 -15.87 2.01 11.13
CA ALA A 64 -16.05 3.10 12.08
C ALA A 64 -16.01 4.45 11.36
N ASP A 65 -16.99 5.29 11.68
CA ASP A 65 -17.07 6.68 11.23
C ASP A 65 -16.96 7.59 12.45
N VAL A 66 -15.79 8.22 12.60
CA VAL A 66 -15.47 9.14 13.71
C VAL A 66 -15.24 10.57 13.22
N ARG A 67 -15.67 10.91 12.00
CA ARG A 67 -15.50 12.23 11.38
C ARG A 67 -16.18 13.35 12.17
N ASP A 68 -17.43 13.12 12.58
CA ASP A 68 -18.20 14.07 13.40
C ASP A 68 -18.20 13.63 14.87
N PRO A 69 -17.65 14.42 15.81
CA PRO A 69 -17.65 14.10 17.24
C PRO A 69 -19.04 13.85 17.84
N ASN A 70 -20.09 14.46 17.28
CA ASN A 70 -21.45 14.34 17.82
C ASN A 70 -22.24 13.18 17.23
N ASN A 71 -21.82 12.67 16.06
CA ASN A 71 -22.55 11.65 15.30
C ASN A 71 -21.65 10.49 14.87
N GLN A 72 -20.81 10.03 15.79
CA GLN A 72 -19.93 8.89 15.56
C GLN A 72 -20.74 7.60 15.47
N THR A 73 -20.45 6.78 14.46
CA THR A 73 -21.16 5.52 14.23
C THR A 73 -20.19 4.37 13.98
N ILE A 74 -20.67 3.16 14.25
CA ILE A 74 -20.00 1.92 13.89
C ILE A 74 -20.98 1.04 13.12
N SER A 75 -20.60 0.64 11.92
CA SER A 75 -21.36 -0.29 11.09
C SER A 75 -20.77 -1.69 11.24
N ILE A 76 -21.62 -2.66 11.53
CA ILE A 76 -21.25 -4.08 11.62
C ILE A 76 -22.17 -4.86 10.69
N LYS A 77 -21.60 -5.49 9.65
CA LYS A 77 -22.38 -6.21 8.62
C LYS A 77 -23.50 -5.36 7.99
N GLY A 78 -23.26 -4.06 7.83
CA GLY A 78 -24.23 -3.10 7.27
C GLY A 78 -25.28 -2.57 8.26
N ALA A 79 -25.32 -3.05 9.51
CA ALA A 79 -26.15 -2.47 10.55
C ALA A 79 -25.40 -1.36 11.30
N LEU A 80 -26.01 -0.18 11.41
CA LEU A 80 -25.43 0.99 12.05
C LEU A 80 -25.77 1.03 13.54
N TYR A 81 -24.73 1.23 14.35
CA TYR A 81 -24.83 1.40 15.80
C TYR A 81 -24.16 2.71 16.22
N PRO A 82 -24.65 3.37 17.28
CA PRO A 82 -23.97 4.54 17.84
C PRO A 82 -22.59 4.14 18.38
N PHE A 83 -21.54 4.88 18.01
CA PHE A 83 -20.18 4.58 18.50
C PHE A 83 -20.06 4.76 20.02
N LEU A 84 -20.87 5.68 20.58
CA LEU A 84 -20.99 5.91 22.03
C LEU A 84 -21.51 4.70 22.82
N ALA A 85 -22.16 3.73 22.16
CA ALA A 85 -22.62 2.50 22.80
C ALA A 85 -21.45 1.59 23.25
N LEU A 86 -20.26 1.78 22.68
CA LEU A 86 -19.05 1.08 23.10
C LEU A 86 -18.45 1.73 24.35
N ASP A 87 -17.89 0.92 25.23
CA ASP A 87 -17.13 1.41 26.39
C ASP A 87 -15.97 2.33 25.96
N PRO A 88 -15.60 3.34 26.76
CA PRO A 88 -14.51 4.27 26.43
C PRO A 88 -13.19 3.57 26.10
N GLU A 89 -12.88 2.47 26.80
CA GLU A 89 -11.69 1.66 26.54
C GLU A 89 -11.75 0.93 25.19
N LEU A 90 -12.91 0.41 24.80
CA LEU A 90 -13.11 -0.25 23.52
C LEU A 90 -13.05 0.76 22.38
N ARG A 91 -13.64 1.95 22.56
CA ARG A 91 -13.56 3.04 21.58
C ARG A 91 -12.11 3.45 21.32
N ALA A 92 -11.32 3.62 22.38
CA ALA A 92 -9.90 3.92 22.25
C ALA A 92 -9.17 2.83 21.44
N LYS A 93 -9.43 1.55 21.73
CA LYS A 93 -8.84 0.41 20.98
C LYS A 93 -9.24 0.39 19.51
N VAL A 94 -10.48 0.74 19.18
CA VAL A 94 -10.95 0.87 17.79
C VAL A 94 -10.24 2.04 17.08
N ILE A 95 -10.11 3.19 17.75
CA ILE A 95 -9.44 4.38 17.21
C ILE A 95 -7.93 4.15 17.05
N THR A 96 -7.26 3.44 17.94
CA THR A 96 -5.82 3.17 17.85
C THR A 96 -5.50 1.87 17.12
N TYR A 97 -6.49 1.23 16.47
CA TYR A 97 -6.27 -0.03 15.80
C TYR A 97 -5.29 0.15 14.62
N PRO A 98 -4.21 -0.64 14.54
CA PRO A 98 -3.15 -0.40 13.55
C PRO A 98 -3.52 -0.80 12.12
N PHE A 99 -4.43 -1.76 11.93
CA PHE A 99 -4.74 -2.32 10.62
C PHE A 99 -6.11 -1.83 10.12
N LYS A 100 -6.07 -0.68 9.47
CA LYS A 100 -7.25 0.03 9.00
C LYS A 100 -7.14 0.33 7.52
N ILE A 101 -8.23 0.12 6.81
CA ILE A 101 -8.38 0.55 5.43
C ILE A 101 -9.06 1.92 5.49
N ASN A 102 -8.36 2.96 5.04
CA ASN A 102 -8.93 4.30 4.90
C ASN A 102 -10.01 4.27 3.81
N LEU A 103 -11.24 4.61 4.18
CA LEU A 103 -12.37 4.67 3.26
C LEU A 103 -12.63 6.09 2.75
N GLU A 104 -11.94 7.09 3.31
CA GLU A 104 -11.99 8.49 2.85
C GLU A 104 -11.04 8.72 1.67
N GLU A 105 -9.98 7.92 1.55
CA GLU A 105 -9.10 7.94 0.38
C GLU A 105 -9.88 7.55 -0.88
N ASP A 106 -10.24 8.57 -1.65
CA ASP A 106 -10.85 8.44 -2.96
C ASP A 106 -9.89 7.62 -3.84
N VAL A 107 -10.35 6.49 -4.38
CA VAL A 107 -9.53 5.59 -5.18
C VAL A 107 -9.19 6.31 -6.48
N HIS A 108 -8.12 7.11 -6.47
CA HIS A 108 -7.55 7.65 -7.69
C HIS A 108 -7.10 6.45 -8.53
N TYR A 109 -7.88 6.12 -9.56
CA TYR A 109 -7.60 5.03 -10.52
C TYR A 109 -6.21 5.13 -11.17
N GLY A 110 -5.52 6.27 -11.08
CA GLY A 110 -4.11 6.42 -11.45
C GLY A 110 -3.11 5.68 -10.54
N SER A 111 -3.47 5.38 -9.28
CA SER A 111 -2.59 4.75 -8.28
C SER A 111 -2.41 3.24 -8.46
N VAL A 112 -3.33 2.56 -9.16
CA VAL A 112 -3.23 1.11 -9.38
C VAL A 112 -2.02 0.77 -10.27
N PHE A 113 -1.64 1.66 -11.18
CA PHE A 113 -0.48 1.46 -12.05
C PHE A 113 0.84 1.89 -11.40
N SER A 114 0.85 2.92 -10.54
CA SER A 114 2.08 3.37 -9.85
C SER A 114 2.53 2.38 -8.77
N ARG A 115 1.62 1.82 -7.96
CA ARG A 115 1.96 0.81 -6.93
C ARG A 115 2.57 -0.47 -7.51
N VAL A 116 2.23 -0.82 -8.75
CA VAL A 116 2.83 -1.96 -9.45
C VAL A 116 4.26 -1.66 -9.87
N ILE A 117 4.56 -0.43 -10.30
CA ILE A 117 5.92 0.00 -10.68
C ILE A 117 6.83 0.03 -9.45
N GLU A 118 6.33 0.52 -8.32
CA GLU A 118 7.10 0.66 -7.07
C GLU A 118 7.43 -0.71 -6.42
N LYS A 119 6.57 -1.72 -6.62
CA LYS A 119 6.76 -3.08 -6.09
C LYS A 119 7.68 -3.95 -6.96
N ILE A 120 8.08 -3.49 -8.14
CA ILE A 120 9.14 -4.13 -8.92
C ILE A 120 10.48 -3.79 -8.25
N ARG A 121 11.03 -4.73 -7.46
CA ARG A 121 12.41 -4.64 -6.98
C ARG A 121 13.36 -4.52 -8.18
N ILE A 122 13.83 -3.30 -8.45
CA ILE A 122 14.83 -2.97 -9.46
C ILE A 122 16.10 -3.84 -9.30
N SER A 123 16.36 -4.33 -8.08
CA SER A 123 17.52 -5.18 -7.76
C SER A 123 17.53 -6.56 -8.43
N LYS A 124 16.40 -7.06 -8.97
CA LYS A 124 16.35 -8.37 -9.66
C LYS A 124 16.54 -8.29 -11.18
N VAL A 125 16.71 -7.08 -11.72
CA VAL A 125 16.92 -6.84 -13.16
C VAL A 125 18.38 -7.07 -13.57
N LEU A 126 19.32 -7.11 -12.62
CA LEU A 126 20.76 -7.13 -12.90
C LEU A 126 21.44 -8.50 -12.86
N ASP A 127 20.71 -9.59 -12.55
CA ASP A 127 21.30 -10.93 -12.45
C ASP A 127 20.89 -11.82 -13.65
N PRO A 128 21.83 -12.20 -14.54
CA PRO A 128 21.53 -13.06 -15.68
C PRO A 128 21.26 -14.53 -15.25
N PRO A 129 20.21 -15.19 -15.79
CA PRO A 129 19.87 -16.57 -15.42
C PRO A 129 20.83 -17.60 -16.06
N THR A 130 21.19 -18.64 -15.29
CA THR A 130 22.16 -19.66 -15.70
C THR A 130 21.52 -20.80 -16.52
N LYS A 131 22.28 -21.34 -17.48
CA LYS A 131 21.87 -22.27 -18.57
C LYS A 131 21.19 -23.59 -18.16
N GLN A 132 21.05 -23.90 -16.88
CA GLN A 132 20.58 -25.21 -16.38
C GLN A 132 19.06 -25.29 -16.16
N GLN A 133 18.30 -24.21 -16.37
CA GLN A 133 16.86 -24.16 -16.04
C GLN A 133 15.89 -24.35 -17.23
N ILE A 134 16.36 -24.84 -18.38
CA ILE A 134 15.50 -25.11 -19.55
C ILE A 134 15.27 -26.62 -19.63
N SER A 135 14.06 -27.10 -19.26
CA SER A 135 13.68 -28.52 -19.44
C SER A 135 12.85 -28.71 -20.71
N SER A 136 13.10 -29.83 -21.42
CA SER A 136 12.58 -30.16 -22.75
C SER A 136 11.08 -30.56 -22.81
N SER A 137 10.37 -30.55 -21.68
CA SER A 137 9.04 -31.19 -21.55
C SER A 137 7.86 -30.23 -21.47
N ARG A 138 8.06 -28.91 -21.58
CA ARG A 138 6.97 -27.93 -21.64
C ARG A 138 6.80 -27.42 -23.07
N TRP A 139 5.56 -27.50 -23.56
CA TRP A 139 5.13 -26.85 -24.80
C TRP A 139 5.26 -25.33 -24.60
N TYR A 140 6.36 -24.77 -25.08
CA TYR A 140 6.58 -23.34 -25.09
C TYR A 140 5.92 -22.76 -26.33
N ILE A 141 5.06 -21.75 -26.17
CA ILE A 141 4.64 -20.92 -27.29
C ILE A 141 5.88 -20.15 -27.71
N ASN A 142 6.48 -20.61 -28.80
CA ASN A 142 7.64 -19.99 -29.39
C ASN A 142 7.19 -18.72 -30.15
N PRO A 143 7.49 -17.49 -29.67
CA PRO A 143 7.11 -16.28 -30.36
C PRO A 143 8.21 -15.84 -31.36
N PHE A 144 9.02 -16.77 -31.87
CA PHE A 144 9.96 -16.52 -32.96
C PHE A 144 9.25 -16.81 -34.29
N PHE A 145 8.92 -15.76 -35.05
CA PHE A 145 8.63 -15.93 -36.47
C PHE A 145 9.90 -16.41 -37.16
N GLN A 146 9.91 -17.67 -37.59
CA GLN A 146 10.87 -18.15 -38.59
C GLN A 146 10.36 -17.74 -39.96
N LEU A 147 10.99 -16.71 -40.52
CA LEU A 147 10.96 -16.47 -41.96
C LEU A 147 12.37 -16.76 -42.48
N LEU A 148 12.48 -17.86 -43.24
CA LEU A 148 13.63 -18.22 -44.07
C LEU A 148 15.00 -18.22 -43.37
N GLY A 149 15.17 -19.08 -42.37
CA GLY A 149 16.49 -19.59 -41.97
C GLY A 149 17.54 -18.58 -41.45
N GLY A 150 17.16 -17.34 -41.14
CA GLY A 150 18.06 -16.33 -40.55
C GLY A 150 18.19 -16.38 -39.02
N GLU A 151 19.27 -15.81 -38.48
CA GLU A 151 19.55 -15.75 -37.04
C GLU A 151 18.63 -14.79 -36.28
N ARG A 152 18.27 -15.16 -35.04
CA ARG A 152 17.31 -14.47 -34.18
C ARG A 152 17.97 -13.28 -33.47
N PHE A 153 17.42 -12.08 -33.61
CA PHE A 153 17.72 -10.97 -32.71
C PHE A 153 16.44 -10.44 -32.04
N GLY A 154 16.44 -10.42 -30.72
CA GLY A 154 15.33 -9.92 -29.90
C GLY A 154 15.78 -9.75 -28.46
N ILE A 155 15.23 -8.75 -27.78
CA ILE A 155 15.54 -8.46 -26.37
C ILE A 155 14.42 -9.09 -25.52
N PRO A 156 14.70 -10.14 -24.74
CA PRO A 156 13.69 -10.77 -23.90
C PRO A 156 13.38 -9.89 -22.68
N ILE A 157 12.10 -9.61 -22.43
CA ILE A 157 11.65 -8.79 -21.30
C ILE A 157 11.21 -9.69 -20.12
N LYS A 158 10.74 -10.92 -20.37
CA LYS A 158 10.44 -11.97 -19.38
C LYS A 158 10.39 -13.35 -20.05
N LYS A 159 10.34 -14.45 -19.26
CA LYS A 159 10.32 -15.85 -19.73
C LYS A 159 9.31 -16.17 -20.85
N ASP A 160 8.19 -15.45 -20.97
CA ASP A 160 7.16 -15.70 -21.99
C ASP A 160 6.72 -14.44 -22.77
N ILE A 161 7.40 -13.28 -22.59
CA ILE A 161 7.02 -12.01 -23.24
C ILE A 161 8.27 -11.21 -23.64
N GLY A 162 8.29 -10.75 -24.90
CA GLY A 162 9.33 -9.87 -25.44
C GLY A 162 8.78 -8.97 -26.55
N LEU A 163 9.52 -7.91 -26.86
CA LEU A 163 9.26 -7.04 -28.02
C LEU A 163 10.27 -7.40 -29.12
N SER A 164 9.79 -7.53 -30.35
CA SER A 164 10.62 -7.75 -31.53
C SER A 164 10.39 -6.62 -32.55
N PHE A 165 11.44 -6.26 -33.27
CA PHE A 165 11.39 -5.35 -34.41
C PHE A 165 11.78 -6.13 -35.65
N GLY A 166 10.86 -6.25 -36.61
CA GLY A 166 11.13 -6.75 -37.96
C GLY A 166 11.23 -5.59 -38.93
N LEU A 167 12.31 -5.53 -39.71
CA LEU A 167 12.40 -4.70 -40.90
C LEU A 167 12.63 -5.64 -42.08
N GLY A 168 11.60 -5.82 -42.92
CA GLY A 168 11.68 -6.49 -44.23
C GLY A 168 11.81 -8.01 -44.16
#